data_AF-A0A7Y2TUI9-F1
#
_entry.id   AF-A0A7Y2TUI9-F1
#
_cell.length_a   1.000
_cell.length_b   1.000
_cell.length_c   1.000
_cell.angle_alpha   90.00
_cell.angle_beta   90.00
_cell.angle_gamma   90.00
#
_symmetry.space_group_name_H-M   'P 1'
#
loop_
_entity.id
_entity.type
_entity.pdbx_description
1 polymer ?
#
loop_
_entity_poly.entity_id
_entity_poly.type
_entity_poly.pdbx_seq_one_letter_code
_entity_poly.pdbx_strand_id
1 'polypeptide(L)'
;MESATFAFIALPAFGALIVGYLLTDWRLAGAVASGGFSLLLILPGTAPSVFTFVLPALLGAAAGALILLPYLRFLPDATVWGRMTVAIIAALVASVANISILAGSA
;
A
#
# COMPACT_ATOMS: atom_id res chain seq x y z
N MET A 1 -21.26 -5.42 -6.74
CA MET A 1 -20.76 -4.97 -5.41
C MET A 1 -19.60 -5.84 -4.93
N GLU A 2 -19.62 -7.16 -5.11
CA GLU A 2 -18.51 -8.04 -4.67
C GLU A 2 -17.16 -7.79 -5.37
N SER A 3 -17.15 -7.49 -6.68
CA SER A 3 -15.89 -7.27 -7.41
C SER A 3 -15.11 -6.03 -6.99
N ALA A 4 -15.82 -4.95 -6.62
CA ALA A 4 -15.20 -3.70 -6.19
C ALA A 4 -14.57 -3.85 -4.80
N THR A 5 -15.27 -4.48 -3.85
CA THR A 5 -14.73 -4.75 -2.51
C THR A 5 -13.50 -5.65 -2.57
N PHE A 6 -13.52 -6.66 -3.45
CA PHE A 6 -12.35 -7.51 -3.68
C PHE A 6 -11.16 -6.71 -4.23
N ALA A 7 -11.38 -5.84 -5.22
CA ALA A 7 -10.34 -4.99 -5.78
C ALA A 7 -9.71 -4.07 -4.73
N PHE A 8 -10.51 -3.50 -3.81
CA PHE A 8 -10.01 -2.60 -2.77
C PHE A 8 -9.38 -3.30 -1.56
N ILE A 9 -9.42 -4.63 -1.47
CA ILE A 9 -8.78 -5.40 -0.38
C ILE A 9 -7.60 -6.22 -0.91
N ALA A 10 -7.81 -6.97 -1.99
CA ALA A 10 -6.82 -7.87 -2.54
C ALA A 10 -5.70 -7.12 -3.28
N LEU A 11 -6.02 -6.11 -4.09
CA LEU A 11 -4.99 -5.38 -4.87
C LEU A 11 -4.03 -4.59 -3.98
N PRO A 12 -4.47 -3.85 -2.95
CA PRO A 12 -3.55 -3.20 -2.02
C PRO A 12 -2.65 -4.19 -1.28
N ALA A 13 -3.20 -5.33 -0.85
CA ALA A 13 -2.43 -6.37 -0.19
C ALA A 13 -1.36 -6.97 -1.13
N PHE A 14 -1.69 -7.17 -2.41
CA PHE A 14 -0.71 -7.60 -3.42
C PHE A 14 0.41 -6.57 -3.62
N GLY A 15 0.06 -5.28 -3.74
CA GLY A 15 1.05 -4.21 -3.85
C GLY A 15 1.98 -4.17 -2.64
N ALA A 16 1.42 -4.31 -1.44
CA ALA A 16 2.18 -4.34 -0.20
C ALA A 16 3.07 -5.58 -0.04
N LEU A 17 2.60 -6.74 -0.51
CA LEU A 17 3.37 -7.99 -0.52
C LEU A 17 4.61 -7.85 -1.42
N ILE A 18 4.44 -7.31 -2.63
CA ILE A 18 5.56 -7.05 -3.56
C ILE A 18 6.57 -6.12 -2.90
N VAL A 19 6.09 -5.06 -2.25
CA VAL A 19 6.94 -4.10 -1.52
C VAL A 19 7.67 -4.77 -0.35
N GLY A 20 7.00 -5.57 0.49
CA GLY A 20 7.63 -6.29 1.60
C GLY A 20 8.64 -7.36 1.16
N TYR A 21 8.45 -7.92 -0.04
CA TYR A 21 9.42 -8.83 -0.64
C TYR A 21 10.67 -8.09 -1.15
N LEU A 22 10.46 -7.05 -1.96
CA LEU A 22 11.51 -6.37 -2.70
C LEU A 22 12.30 -5.37 -1.85
N LEU A 23 11.67 -4.76 -0.85
CA LEU A 23 12.33 -3.76 -0.02
C LEU A 23 13.16 -4.39 1.08
N THR A 24 14.47 -4.36 0.87
CA THR A 24 15.48 -4.76 1.85
C THR A 24 15.99 -3.59 2.68
N ASP A 25 16.00 -2.39 2.11
CA ASP A 25 16.58 -1.20 2.73
C ASP A 25 15.52 -0.15 3.08
N TRP A 26 15.66 0.46 4.26
CA TRP A 26 14.80 1.55 4.72
C TRP A 26 14.84 2.77 3.79
N ARG A 27 15.96 2.99 3.09
CA ARG A 27 16.11 4.07 2.09
C ARG A 27 15.21 3.84 0.88
N LEU A 28 15.12 2.59 0.41
CA LEU A 28 14.25 2.22 -0.70
C LEU A 28 12.77 2.30 -0.28
N ALA A 29 12.46 1.91 0.96
CA ALA A 29 11.13 2.13 1.53
C ALA A 29 10.72 3.61 1.56
N GLY A 30 11.64 4.50 1.93
CA GLY A 30 11.44 5.94 1.84
C GLY A 30 11.15 6.45 0.43
N ALA A 31 11.88 5.96 -0.57
CA ALA A 31 11.66 6.34 -1.97
C ALA A 31 10.31 5.83 -2.51
N VAL A 32 9.89 4.61 -2.14
CA VAL A 32 8.59 4.07 -2.54
C VAL A 32 7.45 4.80 -1.83
N ALA A 33 7.61 5.16 -0.56
CA ALA A 33 6.63 5.94 0.18
C ALA A 33 6.44 7.35 -0.42
N SER A 34 7.53 8.06 -0.74
CA SER A 34 7.46 9.39 -1.36
C SER A 34 6.93 9.35 -2.79
N GLY A 35 7.33 8.35 -3.58
CA GLY A 35 6.77 8.08 -4.91
C GLY A 35 5.27 7.76 -4.83
N GLY A 36 4.86 6.95 -3.87
CA GLY A 36 3.45 6.66 -3.57
C GLY A 36 2.65 7.92 -3.26
N PHE A 37 3.21 8.84 -2.48
CA PHE A 37 2.58 10.13 -2.18
C PHE A 37 2.48 11.02 -3.43
N SER A 38 3.49 11.00 -4.30
CA SER A 38 3.45 11.76 -5.56
C SER A 38 2.36 11.29 -6.53
N LEU A 39 1.94 10.02 -6.46
CA LEU A 39 0.82 9.51 -7.25
C LEU A 39 -0.51 10.17 -6.89
N LEU A 40 -0.68 10.58 -5.63
CA LEU A 40 -1.86 11.34 -5.18
C LEU A 40 -1.97 12.71 -5.87
N LEU A 41 -0.85 13.26 -6.37
CA LEU A 41 -0.80 14.53 -7.07
C LEU A 41 -1.09 14.40 -8.57
N ILE A 42 -0.93 13.21 -9.16
CA ILE A 42 -1.16 12.93 -10.59
C ILE A 42 -2.60 12.44 -10.84
N LEU A 43 -3.37 12.22 -9.78
CA LEU A 43 -4.75 11.73 -9.81
C LEU A 43 -5.71 12.54 -10.72
N PRO A 44 -5.67 13.89 -10.76
CA PRO A 44 -6.60 14.67 -11.58
C PRO A 44 -6.32 14.48 -13.08
N GLY A 45 -7.13 13.68 -13.76
CA GLY A 45 -7.06 13.47 -15.22
C GLY A 45 -6.73 12.04 -15.68
N THR A 46 -6.63 11.09 -14.76
CA THR A 46 -6.34 9.67 -15.09
C THR A 46 -7.58 8.91 -15.54
N ALA A 47 -7.40 7.91 -16.42
CA ALA A 47 -8.48 7.10 -16.94
C ALA A 47 -9.19 6.29 -15.83
N PRO A 48 -10.52 6.05 -15.92
CA PRO A 48 -11.29 5.36 -14.88
C PRO A 48 -10.76 3.96 -14.52
N SER A 49 -10.21 3.23 -15.52
CA SER A 49 -9.62 1.90 -15.33
C SER A 49 -8.38 1.91 -14.44
N VAL A 50 -7.58 2.97 -14.50
CA VAL A 50 -6.39 3.15 -13.65
C VAL A 50 -6.83 3.35 -12.20
N PHE A 51 -7.92 4.07 -11.99
CA PHE A 51 -8.50 4.31 -10.67
C PHE A 51 -9.02 3.03 -10.00
N THR A 52 -9.61 2.12 -10.76
CA THR A 52 -10.21 0.90 -10.20
C THR A 52 -9.20 -0.19 -9.90
N PHE A 53 -8.15 -0.35 -10.72
CA PHE A 53 -7.26 -1.51 -10.63
C PHE A 53 -5.82 -1.17 -10.23
N VAL A 54 -5.28 -0.08 -10.76
CA VAL A 54 -3.86 0.26 -10.58
C VAL A 54 -3.66 1.06 -9.30
N LEU A 55 -4.55 2.02 -9.05
CA LEU A 55 -4.45 2.91 -7.91
C LEU A 55 -4.52 2.18 -6.55
N PRO A 56 -5.42 1.21 -6.30
CA PRO A 56 -5.45 0.50 -5.02
C PRO A 56 -4.16 -0.29 -4.77
N ALA A 57 -3.60 -0.93 -5.80
CA ALA A 57 -2.34 -1.64 -5.69
C ALA A 57 -1.17 -0.71 -5.34
N LEU A 58 -1.09 0.45 -5.99
CA LEU A 58 -0.05 1.45 -5.73
C LEU A 58 -0.19 2.10 -4.35
N LEU A 59 -1.42 2.37 -3.90
CA LEU A 59 -1.68 2.89 -2.56
C LEU A 59 -1.35 1.86 -1.48
N GLY A 60 -1.67 0.58 -1.69
CA GLY A 60 -1.26 -0.50 -0.79
C GLY A 60 0.26 -0.65 -0.70
N ALA A 61 0.94 -0.56 -1.85
CA ALA A 61 2.40 -0.52 -1.92
C ALA A 61 2.98 0.68 -1.14
N ALA A 62 2.40 1.87 -1.31
CA ALA A 62 2.82 3.08 -0.61
C ALA A 62 2.61 2.98 0.91
N ALA A 63 1.44 2.49 1.34
CA ALA A 63 1.12 2.29 2.76
C ALA A 63 2.04 1.24 3.41
N GLY A 64 2.27 0.12 2.71
CA GLY A 64 3.23 -0.90 3.14
C GLY A 64 4.65 -0.35 3.27
N ALA A 65 5.10 0.45 2.30
CA ALA A 65 6.42 1.09 2.32
C ALA A 65 6.56 2.11 3.46
N LEU A 66 5.50 2.87 3.76
CA LEU A 66 5.46 3.84 4.86
C LEU A 66 5.72 3.19 6.22
N ILE A 67 5.14 2.01 6.47
CA ILE A 67 5.35 1.27 7.73
C ILE A 67 6.67 0.49 7.71
N LEU A 68 7.10 0.00 6.55
CA LEU A 68 8.40 -0.64 6.39
C LEU A 68 9.58 0.31 6.67
N LEU A 69 9.40 1.61 6.47
CA LEU A 69 10.44 2.62 6.68
C LEU A 69 10.96 2.64 8.14
N PRO A 70 10.13 2.86 9.18
CA PRO A 70 10.58 2.73 10.57
C PRO A 70 10.93 1.28 10.91
N TYR A 71 10.20 0.29 10.39
CA TYR A 71 10.44 -1.12 10.70
C TYR A 71 11.85 -1.57 10.30
N LEU A 72 12.27 -1.31 9.05
CA LEU A 72 13.62 -1.62 8.56
C LEU A 72 14.70 -0.72 9.17
N ARG A 73 14.33 0.47 9.66
CA ARG A 73 15.27 1.36 10.35
C ARG A 73 15.68 0.81 11.71
N PHE A 74 14.75 0.19 12.45
CA PHE A 74 15.01 -0.40 13.77
C PHE A 74 15.40 -1.89 13.69
N LEU A 75 14.89 -2.61 12.69
CA LEU A 75 15.15 -4.04 12.46
C LEU A 75 15.63 -4.25 11.02
N PRO A 76 16.89 -3.90 10.70
CA PRO A 76 17.44 -4.06 9.35
C PRO A 76 17.54 -5.54 8.92
N ASP A 77 17.77 -6.45 9.87
CA ASP A 77 17.89 -7.89 9.63
C ASP A 77 16.54 -8.64 9.67
N ALA A 78 15.42 -7.91 9.51
CA ALA A 78 14.11 -8.53 9.48
C ALA A 78 13.98 -9.54 8.33
N THR A 79 13.46 -10.72 8.65
CA THR A 79 13.24 -11.78 7.66
C THR A 79 12.25 -11.33 6.59
N VAL A 80 12.38 -11.88 5.39
CA VAL A 80 11.51 -11.57 4.24
C VAL A 80 10.02 -11.76 4.61
N TRP A 81 9.70 -12.83 5.32
CA TRP A 81 8.35 -13.12 5.82
C TRP A 81 7.84 -12.06 6.81
N GLY A 82 8.70 -11.56 7.70
CA GLY A 82 8.36 -10.48 8.63
C GLY A 82 8.01 -9.19 7.89
N ARG A 83 8.84 -8.80 6.92
CA ARG A 83 8.62 -7.61 6.09
C ARG A 83 7.32 -7.69 5.28
N MET A 84 7.05 -8.83 4.66
CA MET A 84 5.80 -9.09 3.94
C MET A 84 4.58 -8.96 4.86
N THR A 85 4.62 -9.61 6.02
CA THR A 85 3.50 -9.64 6.96
C THR A 85 3.16 -8.24 7.44
N VAL A 86 4.17 -7.47 7.85
CA VAL A 86 3.99 -6.08 8.32
C VAL A 86 3.44 -5.19 7.20
N ALA A 87 3.96 -5.32 5.97
CA ALA A 87 3.47 -4.55 4.84
C ALA A 87 2.00 -4.86 4.49
N ILE A 88 1.63 -6.15 4.46
CA ILE A 88 0.26 -6.60 4.20
C ILE A 88 -0.70 -6.08 5.27
N ILE A 89 -0.32 -6.18 6.55
CA ILE A 89 -1.12 -5.65 7.66
C ILE A 89 -1.30 -4.13 7.49
N ALA A 90 -0.24 -3.39 7.17
CA ALA A 90 -0.32 -1.95 6.95
C ALA A 90 -1.30 -1.58 5.82
N ALA A 91 -1.23 -2.28 4.68
CA ALA A 91 -2.11 -2.04 3.56
C ALA A 91 -3.57 -2.45 3.84
N LEU A 92 -3.79 -3.52 4.60
CA LEU A 92 -5.12 -3.91 5.05
C LEU A 92 -5.72 -2.87 5.99
N VAL A 93 -4.96 -2.37 6.96
CA VAL A 93 -5.41 -1.31 7.87
C VAL A 93 -5.77 -0.05 7.09
N ALA A 94 -4.93 0.37 6.14
CA ALA A 94 -5.22 1.52 5.28
C ALA A 94 -6.49 1.31 4.43
N SER A 95 -6.68 0.11 3.88
CA SER A 95 -7.85 -0.24 3.06
C SER A 95 -9.13 -0.26 3.89
N VAL A 96 -9.09 -0.86 5.09
CA VAL A 96 -10.22 -0.88 6.03
C VAL A 96 -10.56 0.54 6.47
N ALA A 97 -9.57 1.37 6.83
CA ALA A 97 -9.80 2.76 7.21
C ALA A 97 -10.46 3.56 6.08
N ASN A 98 -10.00 3.38 4.84
CA ASN A 98 -10.60 4.04 3.67
C ASN A 98 -12.06 3.61 3.46
N ILE A 99 -12.35 2.30 3.56
CA ILE A 99 -13.71 1.77 3.45
C ILE A 99 -14.59 2.30 4.60
N SER A 100 -14.09 2.31 5.84
CA SER A 100 -14.83 2.79 7.01
C SER A 100 -15.16 4.28 6.92
N ILE A 101 -14.24 5.11 6.42
CA ILE A 101 -14.47 6.55 6.20
C ILE A 101 -15.52 6.76 5.10
N LEU A 102 -15.40 6.04 3.99
CA LEU A 102 -16.36 6.12 2.88
C LEU A 102 -17.76 5.62 3.30
N ALA A 103 -17.83 4.52 4.04
CA ALA A 103 -19.09 3.94 4.52
C ALA A 103 -19.76 4.76 5.64
N GLY A 104 -18.97 5.47 6.46
CA GLY A 104 -19.50 6.39 7.48
C GLY A 104 -19.87 7.78 6.96
N SER A 105 -19.60 8.06 5.69
CA SER A 105 -19.92 9.33 5.02
C SER A 105 -21.21 9.31 4.19
N ALA A 106 -21.97 8.21 4.26
CA ALA A 106 -23.29 8.02 3.64
C ALA A 106 -24.40 8.08 4.69
#